data_AF-A0A0M4FVG1-F1
#
_entry.id   AF-A0A0M4FVG1-F1
#
_cell.length_a   1.000
_cell.length_b   1.000
_cell.length_c   1.000
_cell.angle_alpha   90.00
_cell.angle_beta   90.00
_cell.angle_gamma   90.00
#
_symmetry.space_group_name_H-M   'P 1'
#
loop_
_entity.id
_entity.type
_entity.pdbx_description
1 polymer ?
#
loop_
_entity_poly.entity_id
_entity_poly.type
_entity_poly.pdbx_seq_one_letter_code
_entity_poly.pdbx_strand_id
1 'polypeptide(L)'
;MAYIFIKEVHKNEDYFDLDYNPEVTISFASPDMSYMMAEAALQLMKPKKIIQNRDKVSLFYETFILSDYYNVKVIGGLTSGYDGSGVRAFQQLLETCGIPGEESDEYITSSQYTKAVLTVEVE
;
A
#
# COMPACT_ATOMS: atom_id res chain seq x y z
N MET A 1 -17.03 -4.16 13.03
CA MET A 1 -15.90 -3.74 12.19
C MET A 1 -16.49 -3.11 10.94
N ALA A 2 -15.97 -1.96 10.51
CA ALA A 2 -16.25 -1.47 9.17
C ALA A 2 -15.44 -2.34 8.21
N TYR A 3 -16.10 -2.92 7.21
CA TYR A 3 -15.43 -3.66 6.15
C TYR A 3 -15.03 -2.66 5.08
N ILE A 4 -13.74 -2.62 4.77
CA ILE A 4 -13.18 -1.86 3.66
C ILE A 4 -13.26 -2.80 2.46
N PHE A 5 -13.97 -2.38 1.42
CA PHE A 5 -14.06 -3.13 0.18
C PHE A 5 -13.37 -2.39 -0.93
N ILE A 6 -12.54 -3.10 -1.68
CA ILE A 6 -11.87 -2.54 -2.83
C ILE A 6 -12.81 -2.56 -4.03
N LYS A 7 -13.01 -1.39 -4.63
CA LYS A 7 -13.93 -1.17 -5.75
C LYS A 7 -13.23 -1.24 -7.11
N GLU A 8 -12.03 -0.68 -7.21
CA GLU A 8 -11.28 -0.63 -8.47
C GLU A 8 -9.78 -0.68 -8.22
N VAL A 9 -9.07 -1.33 -9.15
CA VAL A 9 -7.62 -1.49 -9.14
C VAL A 9 -7.04 -0.92 -10.44
N HIS A 10 -6.29 0.18 -10.34
CA HIS A 10 -5.58 0.77 -11.48
C HIS A 10 -4.10 0.39 -11.45
N LYS A 11 -3.59 0.00 -12.62
CA LYS A 11 -2.17 -0.33 -12.86
C LYS A 11 -1.62 0.68 -13.88
N ASN A 12 -0.42 1.20 -13.62
CA ASN A 12 0.37 2.11 -14.47
C ASN A 12 0.03 3.59 -14.41
N GLU A 13 0.66 4.30 -13.48
CA GLU A 13 1.09 5.69 -13.66
C GLU A 13 2.44 5.84 -12.92
N ASP A 14 3.37 6.65 -13.42
CA ASP A 14 4.65 6.89 -12.74
C ASP A 14 4.42 7.93 -11.62
N TYR A 15 3.66 7.57 -10.59
CA TYR A 15 3.23 8.48 -9.53
C TYR A 15 4.29 8.77 -8.45
N PHE A 16 5.57 8.57 -8.77
CA PHE A 16 6.65 9.02 -7.88
C PHE A 16 6.70 10.54 -7.72
N ASP A 17 6.01 11.30 -8.57
CA ASP A 17 5.87 12.76 -8.49
C ASP A 17 4.59 13.24 -7.80
N LEU A 18 3.76 12.34 -7.25
CA LEU A 18 2.59 12.77 -6.49
C LEU A 18 3.00 13.24 -5.10
N ASP A 19 3.05 14.56 -4.94
CA ASP A 19 3.20 15.21 -3.65
C ASP A 19 1.87 15.15 -2.86
N TYR A 20 1.48 13.93 -2.48
CA TYR A 20 0.46 13.72 -1.46
C TYR A 20 1.07 14.10 -0.13
N ASN A 21 1.16 15.41 0.15
CA ASN A 21 1.67 15.98 1.40
C ASN A 21 1.09 15.23 2.60
N PRO A 22 1.83 14.27 3.20
CA PRO A 22 1.24 13.36 4.16
C PRO A 22 1.20 14.04 5.52
N GLU A 23 0.02 14.10 6.14
CA GLU A 23 -0.13 14.63 7.49
C GLU A 23 0.56 13.72 8.51
N VAL A 24 0.62 12.42 8.23
CA VAL A 24 1.24 11.42 9.09
C VAL A 24 2.16 10.52 8.27
N THR A 25 3.39 10.36 8.77
CA THR A 25 4.34 9.38 8.24
C THR A 25 4.58 8.28 9.26
N ILE A 26 4.26 7.04 8.88
CA ILE A 26 4.54 5.83 9.65
C ILE A 26 5.84 5.24 9.14
N SER A 27 6.86 5.18 9.99
CA SER A 27 8.17 4.61 9.63
C SER A 27 8.65 3.60 10.66
N PHE A 28 8.62 2.32 10.30
CA PHE A 28 9.13 1.22 11.10
C PHE A 28 9.98 0.32 10.23
N ALA A 29 11.07 -0.25 10.75
CA ALA A 29 11.88 -1.21 9.99
C ALA A 29 11.24 -2.61 9.90
N SER A 30 10.37 -2.95 10.86
CA SER A 30 9.71 -4.27 10.95
C SER A 30 8.47 -4.30 10.04
N PRO A 31 8.35 -5.28 9.12
CA PRO A 31 7.16 -5.50 8.30
C PRO A 31 5.89 -5.66 9.12
N ASP A 32 5.93 -6.47 10.19
CA ASP A 32 4.78 -6.72 11.06
C ASP A 32 4.31 -5.45 11.75
N MET A 33 5.22 -4.64 12.27
CA MET A 33 4.89 -3.36 12.91
C MET A 33 4.31 -2.37 11.90
N SER A 34 4.90 -2.29 10.70
CA SER A 34 4.34 -1.47 9.62
C SER A 34 2.93 -1.93 9.25
N TYR A 35 2.69 -3.24 9.16
CA TYR A 35 1.38 -3.82 8.85
C TYR A 35 0.36 -3.46 9.90
N MET A 36 0.66 -3.70 11.18
CA MET A 36 -0.25 -3.38 12.28
C MET A 36 -0.64 -1.91 12.30
N MET A 37 0.31 -1.02 12.02
CA MET A 37 0.07 0.42 12.01
C MET A 37 -0.72 0.85 10.77
N ALA A 38 -0.46 0.25 9.61
CA ALA A 38 -1.25 0.47 8.40
C ALA A 38 -2.69 -0.03 8.58
N GLU A 39 -2.88 -1.23 9.13
CA GLU A 39 -4.20 -1.80 9.45
C GLU A 39 -4.97 -0.91 10.43
N ALA A 40 -4.32 -0.41 11.48
CA ALA A 40 -4.93 0.54 12.40
C ALA A 40 -5.35 1.84 11.69
N ALA A 41 -4.51 2.37 10.78
CA ALA A 41 -4.84 3.54 9.98
C ALA A 41 -6.06 3.30 9.08
N LEU A 42 -6.13 2.13 8.41
CA LEU A 42 -7.29 1.73 7.60
C LEU A 42 -8.59 1.79 8.42
N GLN A 43 -8.60 1.18 9.61
CA GLN A 43 -9.79 1.11 10.46
C GLN A 43 -10.24 2.47 11.00
N LEU A 44 -9.29 3.34 11.35
CA LEU A 44 -9.58 4.64 11.96
C LEU A 44 -9.99 5.68 10.91
N MET A 45 -9.35 5.66 9.74
CA MET A 45 -9.51 6.72 8.74
C MET A 45 -10.65 6.48 7.78
N LYS A 46 -11.06 5.22 7.56
CA LYS A 46 -11.97 4.82 6.47
C LYS A 46 -11.47 5.40 5.14
N PRO A 47 -10.33 4.88 4.63
CA PRO A 47 -9.70 5.43 3.45
C PRO A 47 -10.62 5.37 2.24
N LYS A 48 -10.42 6.29 1.30
CA LYS A 48 -11.04 6.25 -0.04
C LYS A 48 -10.11 5.66 -1.08
N LYS A 49 -8.80 5.73 -0.84
CA LYS A 49 -7.79 5.31 -1.80
C LYS A 49 -6.54 4.81 -1.09
N ILE A 50 -6.00 3.70 -1.56
CA ILE A 50 -4.70 3.18 -1.15
C ILE A 50 -3.82 3.15 -2.40
N ILE A 51 -2.61 3.66 -2.31
CA ILE A 51 -1.67 3.75 -3.42
C ILE A 51 -0.39 3.07 -3.00
N GLN A 52 0.08 2.10 -3.78
CA GLN A 52 1.39 1.49 -3.59
C GLN A 52 2.29 1.86 -4.76
N ASN A 53 3.26 2.72 -4.50
CA ASN A 53 4.36 2.98 -5.42
C ASN A 53 5.43 1.91 -5.20
N ARG A 54 5.95 1.34 -6.27
CA ARG A 54 7.04 0.36 -6.28
C ARG A 54 8.11 0.81 -7.27
N ASP A 55 9.34 0.86 -6.81
CA ASP A 55 10.53 0.94 -7.66
C ASP A 55 11.28 -0.39 -7.61
N LYS A 56 11.32 -1.11 -8.75
CA LYS A 56 12.03 -2.39 -8.85
C LYS A 56 13.54 -2.25 -8.83
N VAL A 57 14.09 -1.08 -9.15
CA VAL A 57 15.54 -0.85 -9.16
C VAL A 57 16.08 -0.76 -7.74
N SER A 58 15.35 -0.10 -6.85
CA SER A 58 15.74 0.11 -5.46
C SER A 58 15.07 -0.86 -4.46
N LEU A 59 14.17 -1.75 -4.93
CA LEU A 59 13.28 -2.57 -4.08
C LEU A 59 12.55 -1.72 -3.02
N PHE A 60 12.36 -0.45 -3.34
CA PHE A 60 11.71 0.51 -2.48
C PHE A 60 10.25 0.58 -2.86
N TYR A 61 9.41 0.57 -1.85
CA TYR A 61 8.00 0.79 -2.01
C TYR A 61 7.60 2.03 -1.20
N GLU A 62 6.48 2.64 -1.53
CA GLU A 62 5.82 3.64 -0.69
C GLU A 62 4.33 3.40 -0.73
N THR A 63 3.70 3.27 0.43
CA THR A 63 2.26 3.09 0.52
C THR A 63 1.63 4.37 1.03
N PHE A 64 0.66 4.89 0.31
CA PHE A 64 -0.17 6.01 0.73
C PHE A 64 -1.58 5.50 1.04
N ILE A 65 -2.13 5.92 2.16
CA ILE A 65 -3.51 5.65 2.57
C ILE A 65 -4.19 7.00 2.66
N LEU A 66 -5.09 7.27 1.72
CA LEU A 66 -5.74 8.56 1.52
C LEU A 66 -7.19 8.49 2.00
N SER A 67 -7.61 9.50 2.75
CA SER A 67 -9.00 9.69 3.21
C SER A 67 -9.43 11.13 2.96
N ASP A 68 -10.67 11.47 3.33
CA ASP A 68 -11.17 12.86 3.22
C ASP A 68 -10.46 13.86 4.13
N TYR A 69 -9.82 13.38 5.19
CA TYR A 69 -9.32 14.24 6.28
C TYR A 69 -7.82 14.11 6.50
N TYR A 70 -7.26 12.94 6.21
CA TYR A 70 -5.85 12.63 6.47
C TYR A 70 -5.29 11.75 5.37
N ASN A 71 -4.03 11.99 5.05
CA ASN A 71 -3.18 11.17 4.20
C ASN A 71 -2.06 10.59 5.06
N VAL A 72 -1.97 9.27 5.06
CA VAL A 72 -0.91 8.55 5.76
C VAL A 72 0.07 8.02 4.73
N LYS A 73 1.36 8.31 4.92
CA LYS A 73 2.45 7.68 4.20
C LYS A 73 3.08 6.60 5.08
N VAL A 74 3.15 5.38 4.59
CA VAL A 74 3.85 4.26 5.23
C VAL A 74 5.16 4.02 4.51
N ILE A 75 6.26 4.00 5.27
CA ILE A 75 7.63 3.82 4.80
C ILE A 75 8.32 2.78 5.70
N GLY A 76 9.24 1.98 5.16
CA GLY A 76 10.05 1.03 5.94
C GLY A 76 9.61 -0.42 5.75
N GLY A 77 9.05 -1.07 6.75
CA GLY A 77 8.83 -2.52 6.80
C GLY A 77 7.77 -3.02 5.83
N LEU A 78 6.74 -2.22 5.56
CA LEU A 78 5.80 -2.47 4.46
C LEU A 78 6.43 -2.24 3.09
N THR A 79 7.59 -1.58 3.08
CA THR A 79 8.12 -0.95 1.88
C THR A 79 9.58 -1.26 1.54
N SER A 80 10.14 -2.23 2.24
CA SER A 80 11.49 -2.74 2.03
C SER A 80 11.48 -4.25 2.30
N GLY A 81 12.22 -4.98 1.47
CA GLY A 81 12.37 -6.41 1.61
C GLY A 81 13.25 -6.95 0.49
N TYR A 82 14.56 -7.05 0.74
CA TYR A 82 15.46 -7.81 -0.12
C TYR A 82 15.02 -9.29 -0.26
N ASP A 83 14.22 -9.78 0.69
CA ASP A 83 13.59 -11.09 0.78
C ASP A 83 12.09 -11.11 0.41
N GLY A 84 11.55 -9.97 -0.06
CA GLY A 84 10.13 -9.81 -0.37
C GLY A 84 9.22 -9.68 0.85
N SER A 85 9.73 -9.35 2.04
CA SER A 85 8.91 -9.18 3.25
C SER A 85 7.89 -8.04 3.13
N GLY A 86 8.29 -6.88 2.61
CA GLY A 86 7.38 -5.72 2.47
C GLY A 86 6.23 -5.99 1.49
N VAL A 87 6.52 -6.68 0.38
CA VAL A 87 5.50 -7.14 -0.58
C VAL A 87 4.45 -8.02 0.10
N ARG A 88 4.89 -8.97 0.93
CA ARG A 88 3.99 -9.85 1.68
C ARG A 88 3.16 -9.09 2.71
N ALA A 89 3.76 -8.15 3.42
CA ALA A 89 3.04 -7.30 4.37
C ALA A 89 1.97 -6.44 3.68
N PHE A 90 2.28 -5.91 2.48
CA PHE A 90 1.29 -5.18 1.68
C PHE A 90 0.20 -6.11 1.11
N GLN A 91 0.55 -7.33 0.69
CA GLN A 91 -0.43 -8.34 0.28
C GLN A 91 -1.42 -8.65 1.40
N GLN A 92 -0.92 -8.88 2.62
CA GLN A 92 -1.76 -9.06 3.81
C GLN A 92 -2.68 -7.85 4.07
N LEU A 93 -2.18 -6.63 3.82
CA LEU A 93 -2.99 -5.42 3.94
C LEU A 93 -4.16 -5.43 2.95
N LEU A 94 -3.93 -5.85 1.70
CA LEU A 94 -4.99 -5.98 0.69
C LEU A 94 -6.00 -7.09 1.02
N GLU A 95 -5.53 -8.21 1.60
CA GLU A 95 -6.41 -9.28 2.09
C GLU A 95 -7.34 -8.79 3.20
N THR A 96 -6.84 -7.94 4.11
CA THR A 96 -7.66 -7.27 5.13
C THR A 96 -8.69 -6.31 4.53
N CYS A 97 -8.43 -5.78 3.33
CA CYS A 97 -9.35 -4.98 2.52
C CYS A 97 -10.25 -5.83 1.58
N GLY A 98 -10.22 -7.16 1.72
CA GLY A 98 -11.11 -8.07 0.99
C GLY A 98 -10.63 -8.53 -0.39
N ILE A 99 -9.39 -8.25 -0.81
CA ILE A 99 -8.82 -8.84 -2.03
C ILE A 99 -8.22 -10.21 -1.72
N PRO A 100 -8.59 -11.29 -2.43
CA PRO A 100 -7.97 -12.60 -2.27
C PRO A 100 -6.44 -12.61 -2.51
N GLY A 101 -5.73 -13.50 -1.82
CA GLY A 101 -4.27 -13.63 -1.90
C GLY A 101 -3.72 -13.85 -3.32
N GLU A 102 -4.39 -14.66 -4.14
CA GLU A 102 -3.97 -14.92 -5.53
C GLU A 102 -4.09 -13.67 -6.43
N GLU A 103 -5.15 -12.88 -6.22
CA GLU A 103 -5.41 -11.66 -6.99
C GLU A 103 -4.46 -10.53 -6.59
N SER A 104 -4.17 -10.40 -5.30
CA SER A 104 -3.21 -9.43 -4.76
C SER A 104 -1.77 -9.72 -5.20
N ASP A 105 -1.37 -10.99 -5.39
CA ASP A 105 -0.03 -11.33 -5.89
C ASP A 105 0.19 -10.78 -7.31
N GLU A 106 -0.76 -10.99 -8.22
CA GLU A 106 -0.67 -10.43 -9.59
C GLU A 106 -0.54 -8.90 -9.60
N TYR A 107 -1.12 -8.24 -8.61
CA TYR A 107 -1.09 -6.79 -8.47
C TYR A 107 0.25 -6.26 -7.98
N ILE A 108 0.93 -7.01 -7.11
CA ILE A 108 2.14 -6.53 -6.44
C ILE A 108 3.40 -7.03 -7.15
N THR A 109 3.41 -8.25 -7.69
CA THR A 109 4.62 -8.91 -8.19
C THR A 109 4.83 -8.80 -9.70
N SER A 110 3.82 -8.40 -10.48
CA SER A 110 3.88 -8.33 -11.96
C SER A 110 5.20 -7.76 -12.49
N SER A 111 5.89 -8.55 -13.32
CA SER A 111 7.25 -8.29 -13.82
C SER A 111 7.31 -7.21 -14.92
N GLN A 112 6.18 -6.79 -15.47
CA GLN A 112 6.12 -5.97 -16.68
C GLN A 112 6.66 -4.54 -16.53
N TYR A 113 6.66 -3.96 -15.32
CA TYR A 113 6.96 -2.52 -15.14
C TYR A 113 8.11 -2.26 -14.17
N THR A 114 9.11 -1.45 -14.57
CA THR A 114 10.26 -1.06 -13.72
C THR A 114 9.82 -0.26 -12.50
N LYS A 115 8.81 0.59 -12.68
CA LYS A 115 8.05 1.24 -11.62
C LYS A 115 6.60 0.88 -11.80
N ALA A 116 5.90 0.60 -10.71
CA ALA A 116 4.49 0.26 -10.75
C ALA A 116 3.76 1.01 -9.67
N VAL A 117 2.56 1.45 -9.99
CA VAL A 117 1.64 2.03 -9.02
C VAL A 117 0.37 1.24 -9.04
N LEU A 118 0.01 0.74 -7.86
CA LEU A 118 -1.25 0.09 -7.61
C LEU A 118 -2.15 1.08 -6.88
N THR A 119 -3.17 1.57 -7.57
CA THR A 119 -4.21 2.40 -6.93
C THR A 119 -5.43 1.55 -6.66
N VAL A 120 -5.89 1.60 -5.43
CA VAL A 120 -6.97 0.80 -4.89
C VAL A 120 -8.02 1.77 -4.35
N GLU A 121 -9.21 1.78 -4.92
CA GLU A 121 -10.32 2.60 -4.41
C GLU A 121 -11.13 1.82 -3.38
N VAL A 122 -11.44 2.44 -2.25
CA VAL A 122 -12.12 1.84 -1.12
C VAL A 122 -13.49 2.51 -0.90
N GLU A 123 -14.52 1.70 -0.64
CA GLU A 123 -15.89 2.13 -0.27
C GLU A 123 -16.16 2.09 1.25
#